data_AF-A0A1G9SG55-F1
#
_entry.id   AF-A0A1G9SG55-F1
#
_cell.length_a   1.000
_cell.length_b   1.000
_cell.length_c   1.000
_cell.angle_alpha   90.00
_cell.angle_beta   90.00
_cell.angle_gamma   90.00
#
_symmetry.space_group_name_H-M   'P 1'
#
loop_
_entity.id
_entity.type
_entity.pdbx_description
1 polymer ?
#
loop_
_entity_poly.entity_id
_entity_poly.type
_entity_poly.pdbx_seq_one_letter_code
_entity_poly.pdbx_strand_id
1 'polypeptide(L)'
;MIKKVLAGSRYLILIAVFGSFLAATALLVYGGIEVVVLIKEAIAYGEVSQKGAKSLALAFIEMVDLFLLGTVFYIVALGLYELFIDDSLVLPAWLEIRDLDGLKNKLVGVVVVVLAVTFLGQVVTWDGERDLLGLGVGIAVVIAALTWFLGLKGKKGNGGKKYLEE
;
A
#
# COMPACT_ATOMS: atom_id res chain seq x y z
N MET A 1 6.02 -38.71 4.91
CA MET A 1 4.76 -38.27 4.25
C MET A 1 4.40 -36.82 4.57
N ILE A 2 4.51 -36.35 5.82
CA ILE A 2 4.31 -34.93 6.21
C ILE A 2 5.13 -33.91 5.39
N LYS A 3 6.40 -34.19 5.07
CA LYS A 3 7.22 -33.32 4.21
C LYS A 3 6.67 -33.15 2.78
N LYS A 4 5.98 -34.15 2.22
CA LYS A 4 5.35 -34.06 0.88
C LYS A 4 4.03 -33.28 0.92
N VAL A 5 3.30 -33.34 2.04
CA VAL A 5 2.08 -32.54 2.27
C VAL A 5 2.42 -31.08 2.55
N LEU A 6 3.46 -30.79 3.35
CA LEU A 6 4.00 -29.44 3.48
C LEU A 6 4.62 -28.93 2.17
N ALA A 7 5.32 -29.77 1.41
CA ALA A 7 5.75 -29.41 0.06
C ALA A 7 4.58 -29.30 -0.94
N GLY A 8 3.34 -29.61 -0.54
CA GLY A 8 2.12 -29.30 -1.30
C GLY A 8 1.55 -27.91 -0.98
N SER A 9 1.87 -27.35 0.19
CA SER A 9 1.32 -26.05 0.62
C SER A 9 1.75 -24.89 -0.28
N ARG A 10 2.91 -25.00 -0.95
CA ARG A 10 3.36 -24.05 -1.98
C ARG A 10 2.36 -23.90 -3.13
N TYR A 11 1.61 -24.95 -3.49
CA TYR A 11 0.59 -24.85 -4.54
C TYR A 11 -0.67 -24.09 -4.10
N LEU A 12 -0.98 -24.06 -2.80
CA LEU A 12 -2.08 -23.23 -2.29
C LEU A 12 -1.71 -21.74 -2.34
N ILE A 13 -0.43 -21.42 -2.15
CA ILE A 13 0.05 -20.04 -2.16
C ILE A 13 0.03 -19.46 -3.57
N LEU A 14 0.22 -20.28 -4.60
CA LEU A 14 0.04 -19.85 -5.99
C LEU A 14 -1.35 -19.27 -6.26
N ILE A 15 -2.41 -19.78 -5.62
CA ILE A 15 -3.77 -19.23 -5.73
C ILE A 15 -3.81 -17.81 -5.16
N ALA A 16 -3.21 -17.59 -3.98
CA ALA A 16 -3.15 -16.28 -3.35
C ALA A 16 -2.30 -15.29 -4.18
N VAL A 17 -1.16 -15.74 -4.73
CA VAL A 17 -0.31 -14.93 -5.60
C VAL A 17 -1.06 -14.53 -6.87
N PHE A 18 -1.66 -15.48 -7.58
CA PHE A 18 -2.42 -15.17 -8.79
C PHE A 18 -3.63 -14.28 -8.51
N GLY A 19 -4.37 -14.56 -7.43
CA GLY A 19 -5.53 -13.76 -7.03
C GLY A 19 -5.16 -12.32 -6.71
N SER A 20 -4.10 -12.11 -5.91
CA SER A 20 -3.60 -10.77 -5.58
C SER A 20 -3.00 -10.05 -6.79
N PHE A 21 -2.29 -10.76 -7.66
CA PHE A 21 -1.76 -10.19 -8.90
C PHE A 21 -2.87 -9.75 -9.87
N LEU A 22 -3.91 -10.57 -10.03
CA LEU A 22 -5.05 -10.24 -10.89
C LEU A 22 -5.86 -9.06 -10.32
N ALA A 23 -6.09 -9.05 -9.00
CA ALA A 23 -6.74 -7.93 -8.32
C ALA A 23 -5.94 -6.63 -8.49
N ALA A 24 -4.61 -6.67 -8.27
CA ALA A 24 -3.72 -5.53 -8.52
C ALA A 24 -3.85 -5.02 -9.95
N THR A 25 -3.76 -5.92 -10.93
CA THR A 25 -3.87 -5.58 -12.35
C THR A 25 -5.21 -4.94 -12.67
N ALA A 26 -6.32 -5.52 -12.20
CA ALA A 26 -7.65 -4.98 -12.41
C ALA A 26 -7.81 -3.58 -11.83
N LEU A 27 -7.34 -3.36 -10.59
CA LEU A 27 -7.41 -2.06 -9.91
C LEU A 27 -6.56 -1.00 -10.61
N LEU A 28 -5.34 -1.34 -11.01
CA LEU A 28 -4.43 -0.41 -11.71
C LEU A 28 -4.95 -0.05 -13.12
N VAL A 29 -5.48 -1.03 -13.86
CA VAL A 29 -6.05 -0.79 -15.19
C VAL A 29 -7.34 0.03 -15.10
N TYR A 30 -8.26 -0.35 -14.20
CA TYR A 30 -9.50 0.38 -13.98
C TYR A 30 -9.21 1.82 -13.54
N GLY A 31 -8.27 1.99 -12.58
CA GLY A 31 -7.83 3.30 -12.14
C GLY A 31 -7.22 4.15 -13.26
N GLY A 32 -6.41 3.53 -14.12
CA GLY A 32 -5.84 4.20 -15.29
C GLY A 32 -6.90 4.68 -16.28
N ILE A 33 -7.91 3.85 -16.56
CA ILE A 33 -9.01 4.20 -17.46
C ILE A 33 -9.81 5.37 -16.88
N GLU A 34 -10.20 5.30 -15.61
CA GLU A 34 -11.01 6.32 -14.95
C GLU A 34 -10.29 7.68 -14.92
N VAL A 35 -8.97 7.71 -14.64
CA VAL A 35 -8.17 8.94 -14.75
C VAL A 35 -8.23 9.54 -16.14
N VAL A 36 -8.13 8.74 -17.19
CA VAL A 36 -8.21 9.23 -18.58
C VAL A 36 -9.59 9.82 -18.89
N VAL A 37 -10.67 9.18 -18.40
CA VAL A 37 -12.04 9.71 -18.56
C VAL A 37 -12.16 11.05 -17.83
N LEU A 38 -11.71 11.10 -16.59
CA LEU A 38 -11.81 12.28 -15.74
C LEU A 38 -11.02 13.48 -16.29
N ILE A 39 -9.83 13.24 -16.85
CA ILE A 39 -9.05 14.29 -17.54
C ILE A 39 -9.81 14.81 -18.76
N LYS A 40 -10.42 13.92 -19.56
CA LYS A 40 -11.20 14.34 -20.74
C LYS A 40 -12.41 15.19 -20.35
N GLU A 41 -13.14 14.79 -19.32
CA GLU A 41 -14.28 15.56 -18.80
C GLU A 41 -13.85 16.93 -18.26
N ALA A 42 -12.76 16.98 -17.50
CA ALA A 42 -12.21 18.22 -16.97
C ALA A 42 -11.80 19.21 -18.07
N ILE A 43 -11.23 18.72 -19.17
CA ILE A 43 -10.85 19.55 -20.33
C ILE A 43 -12.09 19.98 -21.14
N ALA A 44 -13.06 19.09 -21.33
CA ALA A 44 -14.22 19.33 -22.21
C ALA A 44 -15.30 20.23 -21.57
N TYR A 45 -15.52 20.10 -20.26
CA TYR A 45 -16.66 20.73 -19.56
C TYR A 45 -16.26 21.49 -18.30
N GLY A 46 -14.95 21.68 -18.05
CA GLY A 46 -14.46 22.33 -16.84
C GLY A 46 -14.86 23.80 -16.75
N GLU A 47 -15.94 24.09 -16.03
CA GLU A 47 -16.18 25.43 -15.50
C GLU A 47 -15.11 25.74 -14.44
N VAL A 48 -14.33 26.80 -14.65
CA VAL A 48 -13.33 27.28 -13.69
C VAL A 48 -14.05 27.92 -12.49
N SER A 49 -14.57 27.08 -11.61
CA SER A 49 -15.24 27.46 -10.37
C SER A 49 -14.58 26.78 -9.16
N GLN A 50 -14.62 27.43 -8.00
CA GLN A 50 -14.09 26.87 -6.74
C GLN A 50 -14.74 25.53 -6.38
N LYS A 51 -16.03 25.35 -6.71
CA LYS A 51 -16.76 24.10 -6.47
C LYS A 51 -16.31 22.98 -7.42
N GLY A 52 -16.11 23.29 -8.70
CA GLY A 52 -15.58 22.35 -9.69
C GLY A 52 -14.17 21.89 -9.36
N ALA A 53 -13.29 22.82 -8.96
CA ALA A 53 -11.93 22.50 -8.54
C ALA A 53 -11.87 21.56 -7.32
N LYS A 54 -12.71 21.78 -6.30
CA LYS A 54 -12.81 20.89 -5.13
C LYS A 54 -13.31 19.49 -5.50
N SER A 55 -14.33 19.40 -6.36
CA SER A 55 -14.87 18.12 -6.82
C SER A 55 -13.86 17.33 -7.64
N LEU A 56 -13.12 18.02 -8.52
CA LEU A 56 -12.07 17.43 -9.32
C LEU A 56 -10.92 16.92 -8.44
N ALA A 57 -10.49 17.71 -7.46
CA ALA A 57 -9.46 17.30 -6.51
C ALA A 57 -9.87 16.05 -5.73
N LEU A 58 -11.12 15.98 -5.24
CA LEU A 58 -11.64 14.81 -4.53
C LEU A 58 -11.56 13.55 -5.40
N ALA A 59 -12.04 13.63 -6.63
CA ALA A 59 -12.02 12.49 -7.54
C ALA A 59 -10.58 12.03 -7.84
N PHE A 60 -9.61 12.94 -8.01
CA PHE A 60 -8.20 12.55 -8.12
C PHE A 60 -7.66 11.86 -6.86
N ILE A 61 -8.06 12.29 -5.66
CA ILE A 61 -7.67 11.63 -4.40
C ILE A 61 -8.23 10.20 -4.34
N GLU A 62 -9.48 10.00 -4.75
CA GLU A 62 -10.10 8.66 -4.85
C GLU A 62 -9.31 7.77 -5.83
N MET A 63 -8.85 8.33 -6.96
CA MET A 63 -8.01 7.60 -7.90
C MET A 63 -6.66 7.22 -7.30
N VAL A 64 -6.02 8.12 -6.55
CA VAL A 64 -4.75 7.83 -5.88
C VAL A 64 -4.92 6.68 -4.89
N ASP A 65 -6.00 6.66 -4.11
CA ASP A 65 -6.30 5.57 -3.18
C ASP A 65 -6.43 4.22 -3.91
N LEU A 66 -7.16 4.20 -5.03
CA LEU A 66 -7.31 3.00 -5.85
C LEU A 66 -5.97 2.47 -6.39
N PHE A 67 -5.07 3.36 -6.84
CA PHE A 67 -3.72 2.97 -7.27
C PHE A 67 -2.86 2.44 -6.12
N LEU A 68 -2.98 3.06 -4.93
CA LEU A 68 -2.27 2.58 -3.74
C LEU A 68 -2.76 1.18 -3.36
N LEU A 69 -4.07 0.95 -3.32
CA LEU A 69 -4.67 -0.37 -3.09
C LEU A 69 -4.18 -1.39 -4.13
N GLY A 70 -4.18 -1.05 -5.42
CA GLY A 70 -3.64 -1.91 -6.48
C GLY A 70 -2.15 -2.23 -6.26
N THR A 71 -1.36 -1.25 -5.84
CA THR A 71 0.06 -1.43 -5.52
C THR A 71 0.27 -2.31 -4.29
N VAL A 72 -0.59 -2.21 -3.26
CA VAL A 72 -0.58 -3.13 -2.10
C VAL A 72 -0.74 -4.56 -2.58
N PHE A 73 -1.78 -4.83 -3.37
CA PHE A 73 -2.03 -6.17 -3.89
C PHE A 73 -0.87 -6.69 -4.74
N TYR A 74 -0.21 -5.81 -5.50
CA TYR A 74 0.99 -6.17 -6.27
C TYR A 74 2.17 -6.54 -5.37
N ILE A 75 2.47 -5.73 -4.34
CA ILE A 75 3.53 -6.02 -3.37
C ILE A 75 3.24 -7.33 -2.62
N VAL A 76 1.97 -7.61 -2.27
CA VAL A 76 1.56 -8.88 -1.66
C VAL A 76 1.81 -10.04 -2.60
N ALA A 77 1.42 -9.93 -3.86
CA ALA A 77 1.63 -10.98 -4.85
C ALA A 77 3.12 -11.32 -4.98
N LEU A 78 3.97 -10.31 -5.14
CA LEU A 78 5.41 -10.49 -5.26
C LEU A 78 6.03 -11.05 -3.98
N GLY A 79 5.67 -10.52 -2.81
CA GLY A 79 6.24 -10.99 -1.56
C GLY A 79 5.81 -12.39 -1.17
N LEU A 80 4.57 -12.79 -1.49
CA LEU A 80 4.13 -14.18 -1.33
C LEU A 80 4.84 -15.11 -2.32
N TYR A 81 5.09 -14.66 -3.55
CA TYR A 81 5.85 -15.43 -4.53
C TYR A 81 7.31 -15.62 -4.09
N GLU A 82 7.99 -14.54 -3.72
CA GLU A 82 9.39 -14.55 -3.30
C GLU A 82 9.60 -15.44 -2.07
N LEU A 83 8.72 -15.31 -1.07
CA LEU A 83 8.85 -16.03 0.19
C LEU A 83 8.59 -17.54 0.08
N PHE A 84 7.70 -17.97 -0.83
CA PHE A 84 7.21 -19.35 -0.85
C PHE A 84 7.52 -20.12 -2.13
N ILE A 85 7.93 -19.45 -3.21
CA ILE A 85 8.15 -20.05 -4.52
C ILE A 85 9.61 -19.91 -4.93
N ASP A 86 10.10 -18.69 -5.10
CA ASP A 86 11.44 -18.44 -5.66
C ASP A 86 12.01 -17.09 -5.16
N ASP A 87 13.12 -17.17 -4.42
CA ASP A 87 13.84 -16.03 -3.87
C ASP A 87 14.90 -15.44 -4.82
N SER A 88 15.01 -15.94 -6.05
CA SER A 88 15.97 -15.48 -7.06
C SER A 88 15.46 -14.34 -7.97
N LEU A 89 14.27 -13.80 -7.68
CA LEU A 89 13.74 -12.65 -8.39
C LEU A 89 14.67 -11.44 -8.24
N VAL A 90 15.07 -10.84 -9.36
CA VAL A 90 15.86 -9.60 -9.37
C VAL A 90 14.93 -8.43 -9.05
N LEU A 91 14.65 -8.22 -7.76
CA LEU A 91 13.87 -7.10 -7.25
C LEU A 91 14.79 -5.98 -6.75
N PRO A 92 14.42 -4.70 -6.90
CA PRO A 92 15.16 -3.62 -6.30
C PRO A 92 15.15 -3.75 -4.77
N ALA A 93 16.20 -3.28 -4.09
CA ALA A 93 16.41 -3.50 -2.64
C ALA A 93 15.25 -3.04 -1.74
N TRP A 94 14.43 -2.08 -2.19
CA TRP A 94 13.24 -1.64 -1.45
C TRP A 94 12.05 -2.62 -1.56
N LEU A 95 12.06 -3.56 -2.50
CA LEU A 95 10.99 -4.54 -2.76
C LEU A 95 11.36 -6.00 -2.44
N GLU A 96 12.64 -6.32 -2.29
CA GLU A 96 13.14 -7.62 -1.80
C GLU A 96 12.57 -8.00 -0.42
N ILE A 97 11.95 -9.17 -0.30
CA ILE A 97 11.27 -9.70 0.90
C ILE A 97 11.80 -11.10 1.20
N ARG A 98 12.74 -11.17 2.16
CA ARG A 98 13.41 -12.43 2.53
C ARG A 98 12.72 -13.18 3.67
N ASP A 99 11.74 -12.56 4.33
CA ASP A 99 10.97 -13.16 5.42
C ASP A 99 9.55 -12.55 5.55
N LEU A 100 8.70 -13.23 6.34
CA LEU A 100 7.33 -12.78 6.62
C LEU A 100 7.26 -11.41 7.32
N ASP A 101 8.28 -11.05 8.10
CA ASP A 101 8.33 -9.77 8.78
C ASP A 101 8.60 -8.62 7.79
N GLY A 102 9.39 -8.87 6.75
CA GLY A 102 9.61 -7.97 5.62
C GLY A 102 8.33 -7.71 4.85
N LEU A 103 7.55 -8.75 4.54
CA LEU A 103 6.24 -8.61 3.89
C LEU A 103 5.31 -7.74 4.75
N LYS A 104 5.22 -8.07 6.03
CA LYS A 104 4.39 -7.35 7.01
C LYS A 104 4.79 -5.87 7.11
N ASN A 105 6.09 -5.57 7.18
CA ASN A 105 6.59 -4.20 7.30
C ASN A 105 6.22 -3.37 6.06
N LYS A 106 6.34 -3.94 4.85
CA LYS A 106 5.97 -3.23 3.61
C LYS A 106 4.47 -3.00 3.53
N LEU A 107 3.67 -4.01 3.88
CA LEU A 107 2.21 -3.87 3.93
C LEU A 107 1.77 -2.76 4.88
N VAL A 108 2.30 -2.74 6.11
CA VAL A 108 2.00 -1.69 7.08
C VAL A 108 2.46 -0.32 6.56
N GLY A 109 3.61 -0.24 5.90
CA GLY A 109 4.08 0.99 5.26
C GLY A 109 3.07 1.55 4.27
N VAL A 110 2.50 0.72 3.39
CA VAL A 110 1.50 1.19 2.43
C VAL A 110 0.19 1.58 3.11
N VAL A 111 -0.26 0.85 4.13
CA VAL A 111 -1.45 1.23 4.93
C VAL A 111 -1.27 2.61 5.57
N VAL A 112 -0.10 2.90 6.11
CA VAL A 112 0.21 4.22 6.68
C VAL A 112 0.13 5.31 5.60
N VAL A 113 0.67 5.05 4.40
CA VAL A 113 0.60 5.99 3.27
C VAL A 113 -0.84 6.24 2.84
N VAL A 114 -1.65 5.19 2.69
CA VAL A 114 -3.07 5.29 2.33
C VAL A 114 -3.82 6.17 3.33
N LEU A 115 -3.71 5.87 4.63
CA LEU A 115 -4.38 6.65 5.68
C LEU A 115 -3.95 8.13 5.66
N ALA A 116 -2.66 8.41 5.41
CA ALA A 116 -2.16 9.77 5.30
C ALA A 116 -2.75 10.52 4.09
N VAL A 117 -2.82 9.86 2.93
CA VAL A 117 -3.42 10.43 1.71
C VAL A 117 -4.92 10.66 1.87
N THR A 118 -5.64 9.73 2.51
CA THR A 118 -7.07 9.91 2.83
C THR A 118 -7.30 11.14 3.71
N PHE A 119 -6.46 11.34 4.74
CA PHE A 119 -6.55 12.52 5.58
C PHE A 119 -6.30 13.81 4.81
N LEU A 120 -5.25 13.82 3.97
CA LEU A 120 -4.95 14.98 3.12
C LEU A 120 -6.15 15.35 2.24
N GLY A 121 -6.87 14.35 1.71
CA GLY A 121 -8.07 14.60 0.92
C GLY A 121 -9.20 15.27 1.69
N GLN A 122 -9.42 14.89 2.94
CA GLN A 122 -10.39 15.55 3.82
C GLN A 122 -9.98 17.00 4.12
N VAL A 123 -8.69 17.26 4.30
CA VAL A 123 -8.16 18.62 4.54
C VAL A 123 -8.34 19.52 3.31
N VAL A 124 -8.02 19.03 2.11
CA VAL A 124 -8.15 19.80 0.86
C VAL A 124 -9.61 20.14 0.53
N THR A 125 -10.54 19.24 0.87
CA THR A 125 -11.97 19.42 0.59
C THR A 125 -12.73 20.13 1.70
N TRP A 126 -12.03 20.57 2.75
CA TRP A 126 -12.64 21.15 3.93
C TRP A 126 -13.51 22.37 3.58
N ASP A 127 -14.71 22.38 4.15
CA ASP A 127 -15.77 23.38 3.99
C ASP A 127 -15.85 24.35 5.20
N GLY A 128 -15.03 24.12 6.23
CA GLY A 128 -15.02 24.93 7.46
C GLY A 128 -15.96 24.39 8.54
N GLU A 129 -16.87 23.47 8.22
CA GLU A 129 -17.85 22.92 9.17
C GLU A 129 -17.46 21.53 9.69
N ARG A 130 -16.73 20.74 8.90
CA ARG A 130 -16.30 19.39 9.33
C ARG A 130 -15.24 19.42 10.43
N ASP A 131 -15.43 18.61 11.46
CA ASP A 131 -14.42 18.37 12.50
C ASP A 131 -13.30 17.46 11.97
N LEU A 132 -12.22 18.09 11.50
CA LEU A 132 -11.02 17.40 11.02
C LEU A 132 -10.16 16.87 12.17
N LEU A 133 -10.31 17.41 13.39
CA LEU A 133 -9.46 17.05 14.53
C LEU A 133 -9.76 15.61 14.97
N GLY A 134 -11.03 15.23 15.10
CA GLY A 134 -11.40 13.87 15.48
C GLY A 134 -10.86 12.81 14.51
N LEU A 135 -11.04 13.03 13.21
CA LEU A 135 -10.55 12.12 12.17
C LEU A 135 -9.02 12.09 12.11
N GLY A 136 -8.36 13.25 12.23
CA GLY A 136 -6.91 13.36 12.26
C GLY A 136 -6.28 12.64 13.46
N VAL A 137 -6.88 12.79 14.66
CA VAL A 137 -6.42 12.08 15.86
C VAL A 137 -6.61 10.57 15.73
N GLY A 138 -7.75 10.12 15.20
CA GLY A 138 -7.98 8.69 14.96
C GLY A 138 -6.92 8.08 14.05
N ILE A 139 -6.64 8.72 12.91
CA ILE A 139 -5.60 8.27 11.97
C ILE A 139 -4.21 8.31 12.63
N ALA A 140 -3.89 9.38 13.36
CA ALA A 140 -2.61 9.50 14.06
C ALA A 140 -2.38 8.37 15.08
N VAL A 141 -3.42 8.00 15.83
CA VAL A 141 -3.36 6.89 16.80
C VAL A 141 -3.12 5.56 16.08
N VAL A 142 -3.80 5.30 14.97
CA VAL A 142 -3.59 4.07 14.17
C VAL A 142 -2.17 4.01 13.63
N ILE A 143 -1.66 5.10 13.05
CA ILE A 143 -0.29 5.18 12.53
C ILE A 143 0.72 4.98 13.67
N ALA A 144 0.51 5.62 14.84
CA ALA A 144 1.37 5.47 16.01
C ALA A 144 1.38 4.03 16.53
N ALA A 145 0.22 3.38 16.62
CA ALA A 145 0.12 1.98 17.06
C ALA A 145 0.84 1.02 16.09
N LEU A 146 0.64 1.22 14.78
CA LEU A 146 1.29 0.41 13.74
C LEU A 146 2.81 0.58 13.74
N THR A 147 3.29 1.83 13.76
CA THR A 147 4.73 2.13 13.80
C THR A 147 5.39 1.63 15.08
N TRP A 148 4.72 1.76 16.23
CA TRP A 148 5.19 1.19 17.50
C TRP A 148 5.29 -0.34 17.43
N PHE A 149 4.26 -1.01 16.91
CA PHE A 149 4.26 -2.47 16.73
C PHE A 149 5.41 -2.96 15.84
N LEU A 150 5.72 -2.22 14.76
CA LEU A 150 6.89 -2.52 13.94
C LEU A 150 8.21 -2.27 14.66
N GLY A 151 8.33 -1.13 15.36
CA GLY A 151 9.55 -0.70 16.07
C GLY A 151 9.93 -1.61 17.23
N LEU A 152 8.95 -2.19 17.93
CA LEU A 152 9.20 -3.17 19.01
C LEU A 152 9.94 -4.41 18.52
N LYS A 153 9.78 -4.80 17.25
CA LYS A 153 10.41 -6.00 16.68
C LYS A 153 11.78 -5.72 16.06
N GLY A 154 11.99 -4.50 15.53
CA GLY A 154 13.27 -4.06 14.96
C GLY A 154 14.43 -3.97 15.97
N LYS A 155 14.14 -3.83 17.27
CA LYS A 155 15.15 -3.70 18.32
C LYS A 155 15.85 -5.01 18.74
N LYS A 156 15.40 -6.17 18.22
CA LYS A 156 16.03 -7.49 18.48
C LYS A 156 17.11 -7.90 17.47
N GLY A 157 17.35 -7.12 16.40
CA GLY A 157 18.26 -7.49 15.31
C GLY A 157 19.59 -6.74 15.21
N ASN A 158 19.82 -5.67 15.98
CA ASN A 158 20.98 -4.79 15.77
C ASN A 158 22.01 -4.79 16.91
N GLY A 159 22.26 -5.98 17.49
CA GLY A 159 23.14 -6.17 18.66
C GLY A 159 24.50 -6.82 18.39
N GLY A 160 24.98 -6.92 17.15
CA GLY A 160 26.20 -7.70 16.89
C GLY A 160 26.90 -7.43 15.58
N LYS A 161 27.44 -6.21 15.38
CA LYS A 161 28.63 -5.96 14.55
C LYS A 161 29.39 -4.74 15.08
N LYS A 162 29.96 -4.91 16.28
CA LYS A 162 31.16 -4.21 16.74
C LYS A 162 32.19 -5.33 16.97
N TYR A 163 33.49 -5.10 16.70
CA TYR A 163 34.55 -6.10 16.46
C TYR A 163 34.38 -6.70 15.04
N LEU A 164 35.20 -6.45 14.02
CA LEU A 164 36.63 -6.16 13.87
C LEU A 164 36.71 -5.11 12.74
N GLU A 165 37.49 -4.05 12.83
CA GLU A 165 38.90 -4.03 12.46
C GLU A 165 39.62 -2.89 13.21
N GLU A 166 40.82 -3.23 13.67
CA GLU A 166 41.85 -2.33 14.19
C GLU A 166 42.42 -1.45 13.07
#